data_AF-I0Z691-F1
#
_entry.id   AF-I0Z691-F1
#
_cell.length_a   1.000
_cell.length_b   1.000
_cell.length_c   1.000
_cell.angle_alpha   90.00
_cell.angle_beta   90.00
_cell.angle_gamma   90.00
#
_symmetry.space_group_name_H-M   'P 1'
#
loop_
_entity.id
_entity.type
_entity.pdbx_description
1 polymer ?
#
loop_
_entity_poly.entity_id
_entity_poly.type
_entity_poly.pdbx_seq_one_letter_code
_entity_poly.pdbx_strand_id
1 'polypeptide(L)'
;MSVEHNFSKENTVGIPVAEMKDEYSKETLALGQQIQTYAGMDLYNAQRPKIVQVLRKDGSTWVSRYARGGSARKLSARRFYIAVDALQGHLASNGMAPFPKNKIPVLLSNVAQAEALIAQGK
;
A
#
# COMPACT_ATOMS: atom_id res chain seq x y z
N MET A 1 -16.55 -27.47 -37.42
CA MET A 1 -17.14 -26.41 -36.57
C MET A 1 -16.70 -26.67 -35.14
N SER A 2 -15.88 -25.76 -34.62
CA SER A 2 -15.38 -25.69 -33.25
C SER A 2 -16.52 -25.41 -32.26
N VAL A 3 -16.46 -25.92 -31.03
CA VAL A 3 -15.93 -25.20 -29.86
C VAL A 3 -15.92 -26.10 -28.61
N GLU A 4 -14.74 -26.24 -28.03
CA GLU A 4 -14.49 -26.70 -26.65
C GLU A 4 -14.92 -25.62 -25.66
N HIS A 5 -15.42 -26.02 -24.47
CA HIS A 5 -15.49 -25.13 -23.32
C HIS A 5 -14.90 -25.82 -22.09
N ASN A 6 -13.62 -25.52 -21.84
CA ASN A 6 -12.94 -25.68 -20.57
C ASN A 6 -13.48 -24.65 -19.56
N PHE A 7 -13.97 -25.11 -18.42
CA PHE A 7 -14.11 -24.28 -17.23
C PHE A 7 -13.17 -24.81 -16.15
N SER A 8 -12.04 -24.13 -15.98
CA SER A 8 -11.26 -24.14 -14.75
C SER A 8 -10.91 -22.70 -14.42
N LYS A 9 -11.48 -22.17 -13.34
CA LYS A 9 -11.08 -20.90 -12.73
C LYS A 9 -11.13 -21.05 -11.21
N GLU A 10 -10.17 -21.76 -10.66
CA GLU A 10 -9.58 -21.31 -9.40
C GLU A 10 -8.39 -20.45 -9.76
N ASN A 11 -8.51 -19.14 -9.57
CA ASN A 11 -7.39 -18.23 -9.63
C ASN A 11 -7.24 -17.57 -8.25
N THR A 12 -6.83 -18.38 -7.28
CA THR A 12 -6.21 -17.91 -6.05
C THR A 12 -4.86 -17.35 -6.47
N VAL A 13 -4.81 -16.05 -6.77
CA VAL A 13 -3.56 -15.36 -7.04
C VAL A 13 -2.82 -15.22 -5.71
N GLY A 14 -2.21 -16.32 -5.27
CA GLY A 14 -1.13 -16.29 -4.30
C GLY A 14 0.03 -15.59 -4.98
N ILE A 15 0.16 -14.28 -4.73
CA ILE A 15 1.34 -13.52 -5.15
C ILE A 15 2.56 -14.27 -4.59
N PRO A 16 3.53 -14.69 -5.43
CA PRO A 16 4.70 -15.41 -4.93
C PRO A 16 5.47 -14.53 -3.95
N VAL A 17 5.54 -14.94 -2.69
CA VAL A 17 6.37 -14.37 -1.62
C VAL A 17 7.83 -14.80 -1.85
N ALA A 18 8.38 -14.52 -3.02
CA ALA A 18 9.74 -14.93 -3.35
C ALA A 18 10.73 -13.89 -2.79
N GLU A 19 11.30 -14.24 -1.64
CA GLU A 19 12.49 -13.64 -0.99
C GLU A 19 12.36 -12.22 -0.39
N MET A 20 11.46 -12.04 0.59
CA MET A 20 11.53 -10.89 1.49
C MET A 20 12.66 -11.07 2.53
N LYS A 21 13.92 -10.90 2.14
CA LYS A 21 15.06 -11.09 3.07
C LYS A 21 15.35 -9.85 3.92
N ASP A 22 14.93 -8.65 3.51
CA ASP A 22 15.24 -7.42 4.24
C ASP A 22 14.02 -6.79 4.95
N GLU A 23 14.27 -6.21 6.14
CA GLU A 23 13.28 -5.57 7.01
C GLU A 23 12.50 -4.46 6.28
N TYR A 24 13.17 -3.73 5.39
CA TYR A 24 12.56 -2.68 4.58
C TYR A 24 11.44 -3.25 3.68
N SER A 25 11.72 -4.33 2.96
CA SER A 25 10.75 -4.97 2.07
C SER A 25 9.55 -5.45 2.88
N LYS A 26 9.80 -6.09 4.04
CA LYS A 26 8.76 -6.60 4.94
C LYS A 26 7.84 -5.50 5.45
N GLU A 27 8.41 -4.44 6.02
CA GLU A 27 7.64 -3.32 6.56
C GLU A 27 6.90 -2.55 5.45
N THR A 28 7.50 -2.41 4.27
CA THR A 28 6.88 -1.72 3.14
C THR A 28 5.67 -2.48 2.59
N LEU A 29 5.77 -3.79 2.37
CA LEU A 29 4.62 -4.57 1.89
C LEU A 29 3.51 -4.63 2.95
N ALA A 30 3.87 -4.78 4.23
CA ALA A 30 2.88 -4.81 5.31
C ALA A 30 2.08 -3.49 5.39
N LEU A 31 2.76 -2.35 5.32
CA LEU A 31 2.10 -1.04 5.29
C LEU A 31 1.31 -0.84 3.98
N GLY A 32 1.81 -1.34 2.85
CA GLY A 32 1.09 -1.34 1.57
C GLY A 32 -0.26 -2.05 1.64
N GLN A 33 -0.30 -3.23 2.26
CA GLN A 33 -1.53 -3.99 2.48
C GLN A 33 -2.52 -3.24 3.39
N GLN A 34 -2.04 -2.56 4.43
CA GLN A 34 -2.89 -1.73 5.29
C GLN A 34 -3.50 -0.55 4.50
N ILE A 35 -2.71 0.08 3.63
CA ILE A 35 -3.19 1.18 2.76
C ILE A 35 -4.26 0.67 1.78
N GLN A 36 -4.01 -0.47 1.14
CA GLN A 36 -4.98 -1.12 0.24
C GLN A 36 -6.29 -1.46 0.98
N THR A 37 -6.18 -2.03 2.18
CA THR A 37 -7.33 -2.35 3.05
C THR A 37 -8.13 -1.11 3.42
N TYR A 38 -7.45 -0.02 3.80
CA TYR A 38 -8.11 1.25 4.11
C TYR A 38 -8.78 1.89 2.90
N ALA A 39 -8.15 1.85 1.73
CA ALA A 39 -8.70 2.41 0.51
C ALA A 39 -9.97 1.67 0.03
N GLY A 40 -10.07 0.37 0.32
CA GLY A 40 -11.24 -0.46 0.00
C GLY A 40 -12.32 -0.49 1.09
N MET A 41 -12.12 0.16 2.24
CA MET A 41 -13.06 0.09 3.35
C MET A 41 -14.28 0.98 3.16
N ASP A 42 -15.43 0.45 3.55
CA ASP A 42 -16.66 1.23 3.66
C ASP A 42 -16.54 2.33 4.74
N LEU A 43 -17.23 3.45 4.51
CA LEU A 43 -17.20 4.61 5.42
C LEU A 43 -17.71 4.26 6.83
N TYR A 44 -18.68 3.36 6.94
CA TYR A 44 -19.33 2.95 8.18
C TYR A 44 -18.70 1.69 8.78
N ASN A 45 -17.58 1.21 8.24
CA ASN A 45 -16.89 0.06 8.78
C ASN A 45 -16.36 0.36 10.21
N ALA A 46 -16.79 -0.43 11.18
CA ALA A 46 -16.41 -0.26 12.60
C ALA A 46 -14.90 -0.39 12.86
N GLN A 47 -14.14 -1.04 11.98
CA GLN A 47 -12.68 -1.16 12.08
C GLN A 47 -11.92 0.03 11.49
N ARG A 48 -12.60 0.93 10.76
CA ARG A 48 -11.97 2.06 10.10
C ARG A 48 -11.20 2.98 11.06
N PRO A 49 -11.71 3.32 12.26
CA PRO A 49 -10.94 4.10 13.23
C PRO A 49 -9.63 3.43 13.65
N LYS A 50 -9.67 2.11 13.86
CA LYS A 50 -8.50 1.32 14.26
C LYS A 50 -7.44 1.31 13.15
N ILE A 51 -7.83 1.10 11.89
CA ILE A 51 -6.86 1.12 10.80
C ILE A 51 -6.24 2.51 10.62
N VAL A 52 -7.00 3.59 10.81
CA VAL A 52 -6.48 4.95 10.66
C VAL A 52 -5.40 5.24 11.72
N GLN A 53 -5.59 4.76 12.95
CA GLN A 53 -4.57 4.87 13.99
C GLN A 53 -3.29 4.08 13.64
N VAL A 54 -3.45 2.87 13.12
CA VAL A 54 -2.32 2.04 12.65
C VAL A 54 -1.58 2.75 11.52
N LEU A 55 -2.29 3.24 10.50
CA LEU A 55 -1.68 3.94 9.36
C LEU A 55 -0.92 5.22 9.75
N ARG A 56 -1.43 5.97 10.74
CA ARG A 56 -0.69 7.13 11.29
C ARG A 56 0.64 6.67 11.90
N LYS A 57 0.58 5.70 12.80
CA LYS A 57 1.75 5.21 13.54
C LYS A 57 2.77 4.55 12.61
N ASP A 58 2.33 3.60 11.80
CA ASP A 58 3.20 2.78 10.95
C ASP A 58 3.75 3.63 9.80
N GLY A 59 2.94 4.53 9.23
CA GLY A 59 3.41 5.52 8.24
C GLY A 59 4.52 6.42 8.80
N SER A 60 4.35 6.98 10.00
CA SER A 60 5.35 7.87 10.60
C SER A 60 6.63 7.10 10.94
N THR A 61 6.47 5.88 11.44
CA THR A 61 7.60 4.99 11.72
C THR A 61 8.36 4.67 10.45
N TRP A 62 7.66 4.29 9.37
CA TRP A 62 8.26 3.96 8.08
C TRP A 62 9.03 5.14 7.49
N VAL A 63 8.45 6.36 7.49
CA VAL A 63 9.13 7.57 6.99
C VAL A 63 10.39 7.86 7.80
N SER A 64 10.33 7.74 9.13
CA SER A 64 11.49 7.96 10.00
C SER A 64 12.63 6.97 9.79
N ARG A 65 12.33 5.77 9.27
CA ARG A 65 13.32 4.73 8.98
C ARG A 65 13.88 4.84 7.56
N TYR A 66 13.02 5.04 6.57
CA TYR A 66 13.38 4.83 5.16
C TYR A 66 13.31 6.07 4.27
N ALA A 67 12.71 7.17 4.75
CA ALA A 67 12.51 8.41 3.98
C ALA A 67 12.80 9.69 4.81
N ARG A 68 13.84 9.66 5.67
CA ARG A 68 14.18 10.78 6.55
C ARG A 68 14.45 12.05 5.74
N GLY A 69 13.85 13.17 6.16
CA GLY A 69 13.97 14.45 5.47
C GLY A 69 13.26 14.48 4.10
N GLY A 70 12.32 13.57 3.85
CA GLY A 70 11.57 13.49 2.60
C GLY A 70 12.35 12.89 1.43
N SER A 71 13.51 12.28 1.71
CA SER A 71 14.35 11.65 0.68
C SER A 71 14.52 10.17 0.97
N ALA A 72 14.28 9.34 -0.04
CA ALA A 72 14.41 7.89 0.02
C ALA A 72 15.45 7.39 -0.99
N ARG A 73 16.33 6.47 -0.55
CA ARG A 73 17.45 6.01 -1.37
C ARG A 73 17.01 5.05 -2.48
N LYS A 74 16.24 4.00 -2.14
CA LYS A 74 15.71 2.98 -3.08
C LYS A 74 14.61 3.57 -3.97
N LEU A 75 14.46 3.06 -5.20
CA LEU A 75 13.43 3.54 -6.11
C LEU A 75 12.04 3.14 -5.62
N SER A 76 11.90 1.91 -5.11
CA SER A 76 10.69 1.45 -4.39
C SER A 76 10.31 2.40 -3.26
N ALA A 77 11.28 2.80 -2.45
CA ALA A 77 11.04 3.67 -1.30
C ALA A 77 10.57 5.07 -1.72
N ARG A 78 11.09 5.62 -2.83
CA ARG A 78 10.60 6.90 -3.37
C ARG A 78 9.14 6.81 -3.82
N ARG A 79 8.78 5.74 -4.51
CA ARG A 79 7.38 5.51 -4.93
C ARG A 79 6.46 5.33 -3.75
N PHE A 80 6.88 4.53 -2.77
CA PHE A 80 6.09 4.29 -1.57
C PHE A 80 5.93 5.55 -0.72
N TYR A 81 6.97 6.37 -0.60
CA TYR A 81 6.93 7.65 0.13
C TYR A 81 5.84 8.57 -0.40
N ILE A 82 5.63 8.67 -1.72
CA ILE A 82 4.55 9.48 -2.31
C ILE A 82 3.18 9.03 -1.79
N ALA A 83 2.95 7.72 -1.66
CA ALA A 83 1.69 7.20 -1.13
C ALA A 83 1.52 7.51 0.36
N VAL A 84 2.57 7.27 1.16
CA VAL A 84 2.54 7.51 2.61
C VAL A 84 2.38 9.00 2.92
N ASP A 85 3.11 9.88 2.24
CA ASP A 85 3.04 11.33 2.40
C ASP A 85 1.64 11.87 2.07
N ALA A 86 1.05 11.45 0.94
CA ALA A 86 -0.30 11.82 0.58
C ALA A 86 -1.34 11.37 1.61
N LEU A 87 -1.20 10.14 2.14
CA LEU A 87 -2.08 9.61 3.17
C LEU A 87 -1.92 10.36 4.49
N GLN A 88 -0.70 10.57 4.95
CA GLN A 88 -0.41 11.30 6.19
C GLN A 88 -0.88 12.74 6.14
N GLY A 89 -0.61 13.43 5.03
CA GLY A 89 -1.11 14.79 4.80
C GLY A 89 -2.64 14.85 4.88
N HIS A 90 -3.34 13.92 4.23
CA HIS A 90 -4.79 13.84 4.33
C HIS A 90 -5.27 13.62 5.77
N LEU A 91 -4.70 12.64 6.48
CA LEU A 91 -5.09 12.31 7.85
C LEU A 91 -4.77 13.46 8.83
N ALA A 92 -3.65 14.16 8.62
CA ALA A 92 -3.28 15.32 9.43
C ALA A 92 -4.28 16.47 9.24
N SER A 93 -4.64 16.78 7.99
CA SER A 93 -5.54 17.91 7.69
C SER A 93 -7.03 17.60 7.91
N ASN A 94 -7.45 16.34 7.73
CA ASN A 94 -8.89 15.98 7.68
C ASN A 94 -9.30 14.97 8.76
N GLY A 95 -8.40 14.58 9.66
CA GLY A 95 -8.71 13.69 10.77
C GLY A 95 -9.14 12.30 10.32
N MET A 96 -10.41 11.96 10.57
CA MET A 96 -11.02 10.67 10.24
C MET A 96 -11.83 10.70 8.94
N ALA A 97 -11.85 11.82 8.21
CA ALA A 97 -12.59 11.91 6.95
C ALA A 97 -12.13 10.85 5.94
N PRO A 98 -13.03 10.33 5.07
CA PRO A 98 -12.65 9.41 4.01
C PRO A 98 -11.58 10.01 3.11
N PHE A 99 -10.65 9.16 2.66
CA PHE A 99 -9.68 9.58 1.66
C PHE A 99 -10.41 9.94 0.35
N PRO A 100 -9.99 11.00 -0.38
CA PRO A 100 -10.72 11.44 -1.56
C PRO A 100 -10.77 10.33 -2.62
N LYS A 101 -11.98 9.93 -3.03
CA LYS A 101 -12.21 8.80 -3.94
C LYS A 101 -11.43 8.94 -5.26
N ASN A 102 -11.36 10.15 -5.80
CA ASN A 102 -10.60 10.46 -7.02
C ASN A 102 -9.08 10.32 -6.87
N LYS A 103 -8.54 10.34 -5.65
CA LYS A 103 -7.11 10.17 -5.37
C LYS A 103 -6.73 8.72 -5.03
N ILE A 104 -7.69 7.85 -4.73
CA ILE A 104 -7.44 6.44 -4.42
C ILE A 104 -6.68 5.71 -5.53
N PRO A 105 -7.02 5.85 -6.83
CA PRO A 105 -6.28 5.16 -7.89
C PRO A 105 -4.79 5.55 -7.94
N VAL A 106 -4.49 6.82 -7.69
CA VAL A 106 -3.10 7.32 -7.65
C VAL A 106 -2.37 6.80 -6.42
N LEU A 107 -3.03 6.78 -5.26
CA LEU A 107 -2.50 6.21 -4.02
C LEU A 107 -2.11 4.73 -4.23
N LEU A 108 -3.05 3.93 -4.74
CA LEU A 108 -2.85 2.49 -4.97
C LEU A 108 -1.83 2.20 -6.07
N SER A 109 -1.77 3.04 -7.12
CA SER A 109 -0.75 2.91 -8.17
C SER A 109 0.67 3.09 -7.63
N ASN A 110 0.88 4.05 -6.72
CA ASN A 110 2.20 4.24 -6.10
C ASN A 110 2.59 3.08 -5.18
N VAL A 111 1.61 2.50 -4.45
CA VAL A 111 1.83 1.27 -3.66
C VAL A 111 2.23 0.12 -4.60
N ALA A 112 1.42 -0.18 -5.62
CA ALA A 112 1.69 -1.28 -6.56
C ALA A 112 3.04 -1.14 -7.29
N GLN A 113 3.41 0.09 -7.69
CA GLN A 113 4.73 0.34 -8.29
C GLN A 113 5.87 0.06 -7.32
N ALA A 114 5.73 0.43 -6.04
CA ALA A 114 6.74 0.13 -5.02
C ALA A 114 6.86 -1.38 -4.78
N GLU A 115 5.75 -2.11 -4.72
CA GLU A 115 5.74 -3.57 -4.57
C GLU A 115 6.42 -4.27 -5.77
N ALA A 116 6.13 -3.83 -6.98
CA ALA A 116 6.76 -4.34 -8.20
C ALA A 116 8.27 -4.06 -8.24
N LEU A 117 8.71 -2.90 -7.72
CA LEU A 117 10.12 -2.56 -7.62
C LEU A 117 10.84 -3.39 -6.55
N ILE A 118 10.19 -3.63 -5.40
CA ILE A 118 10.70 -4.55 -4.36
C ILE A 118 10.90 -5.95 -4.93
N ALA A 119 9.93 -6.47 -5.69
CA ALA A 119 10.06 -7.77 -6.35
C ALA A 119 11.23 -7.84 -7.36
N GLN A 120 11.68 -6.69 -7.87
CA GLN A 120 12.86 -6.58 -8.74
C GLN A 120 14.15 -6.24 -7.99
N GLY A 121 14.11 -6.09 -6.66
CA GLY A 121 15.24 -5.66 -5.84
C GLY A 121 15.63 -4.18 -6.01
N LYS A 122 14.71 -3.32 -6.45
CA LYS A 122 14.94 -1.90 -6.80
C LYS A 122 14.26 -0.92 -5.85
#